data_AF-A0A1Q7ZT84-F1
#
_entry.id   AF-A0A1Q7ZT84-F1
#
_cell.length_a   1.000
_cell.length_b   1.000
_cell.length_c   1.000
_cell.angle_alpha   90.00
_cell.angle_beta   90.00
_cell.angle_gamma   90.00
#
_symmetry.space_group_name_H-M   'P 1'
#
loop_
_entity.id
_entity.type
_entity.pdbx_description
1 polymer ?
#
loop_
_entity_poly.entity_id
_entity_poly.type
_entity_poly.pdbx_seq_one_letter_code
_entity_poly.pdbx_strand_id
1 'polypeptide(L)' 'MEGQRFFDLRRWEPAYIDSVIPGFIGKEDTRRIFLAAAATFAPRHHLYPIPSIQIELSKVGTQSALQQNTGW' A
#
# COMPACT_ATOMS: atom_id res chain seq x y z
N MET A 1 3.05 2.85 19.75
CA MET A 1 2.64 3.72 18.60
C MET A 1 3.84 3.96 17.69
N GLU A 2 4.65 2.94 17.41
CA GLU A 2 6.01 3.12 16.87
C GLU A 2 6.16 2.64 15.41
N GLY A 3 5.05 2.44 14.71
CA GLY A 3 5.06 2.17 13.26
C GLY A 3 5.26 0.72 12.84
N GLN A 4 5.56 -0.21 13.76
CA GLN A 4 5.76 -1.62 13.39
C GLN A 4 4.51 -2.33 12.80
N ARG A 5 3.30 -1.97 13.25
CA ARG A 5 2.10 -2.80 13.02
C ARG A 5 1.80 -3.08 11.54
N PHE A 6 2.00 -2.09 10.66
CA PHE A 6 1.77 -2.29 9.23
C PHE A 6 2.76 -3.30 8.64
N PHE A 7 4.04 -3.18 9.00
CA PHE A 7 5.10 -4.06 8.49
C PHE A 7 4.97 -5.49 9.03
N ASP A 8 4.56 -5.65 10.28
CA ASP A 8 4.32 -6.97 10.89
C ASP A 8 3.17 -7.70 10.18
N LEU A 9 2.05 -7.00 9.96
CA LEU A 9 0.90 -7.55 9.21
C LEU A 9 1.30 -7.95 7.79
N ARG A 10 2.06 -7.10 7.09
CA ARG A 10 2.49 -7.36 5.72
C ARG A 10 3.49 -8.52 5.62
N ARG A 11 4.45 -8.61 6.55
CA ARG A 11 5.56 -9.57 6.46
C ARG A 11 5.15 -10.99 6.83
N TRP A 12 4.35 -11.15 7.89
CA TRP A 12 4.02 -12.47 8.42
C TRP A 12 2.75 -13.06 7.83
N GLU A 13 1.81 -12.21 7.43
CA GLU A 13 0.46 -12.63 7.10
C GLU A 13 -0.09 -11.85 5.87
N PRO A 14 0.52 -12.00 4.69
CA PRO A 14 0.16 -11.20 3.51
C PRO A 14 -1.29 -11.38 3.06
N ALA A 15 -1.91 -12.54 3.32
CA ALA A 15 -3.35 -12.73 3.09
C ALA A 15 -4.22 -12.12 4.20
N TYR A 16 -3.70 -12.02 5.43
CA TYR A 16 -4.47 -11.51 6.56
C TYR A 16 -4.58 -9.99 6.56
N ILE A 17 -3.53 -9.27 6.13
CA ILE A 17 -3.58 -7.80 6.03
C ILE A 17 -4.73 -7.33 5.12
N ASP A 18 -5.03 -8.09 4.06
CA ASP A 18 -6.14 -7.84 3.14
C ASP A 18 -7.53 -8.01 3.78
N SER A 19 -7.61 -8.61 4.97
CA SER A 19 -8.85 -8.69 5.76
C SER A 19 -8.86 -7.70 6.94
N VAL A 20 -7.71 -7.52 7.61
CA VAL A 20 -7.59 -6.74 8.84
C VAL A 20 -7.80 -5.25 8.58
N ILE A 21 -7.18 -4.70 7.53
CA ILE A 21 -7.29 -3.28 7.23
C ILE A 21 -8.72 -2.92 6.78
N PRO A 22 -9.34 -3.62 5.80
CA PRO A 22 -10.74 -3.37 5.46
C PRO A 22 -11.70 -3.57 6.63
N GLY A 23 -11.50 -4.61 7.45
CA GLY A 23 -12.32 -4.87 8.63
C GLY A 23 -12.22 -3.77 9.69
N PHE A 24 -11.04 -3.18 9.86
CA PHE A 24 -10.86 -2.01 10.71
C PHE A 24 -11.61 -0.78 10.16
N ILE A 25 -11.47 -0.50 8.86
CA ILE A 25 -12.13 0.64 8.22
C ILE A 25 -13.66 0.51 8.35
N GLY A 26 -14.23 -0.66 8.03
CA GLY A 26 -15.67 -0.88 8.12
C GLY A 26 -16.24 -0.90 9.54
N LYS A 27 -15.39 -0.99 10.57
CA LYS A 27 -15.80 -0.82 11.96
C LYS A 27 -15.73 0.64 12.41
N GLU A 28 -14.71 1.36 11.96
CA GLU A 28 -14.41 2.72 12.42
C GLU A 28 -15.02 3.82 11.56
N ASP A 29 -15.50 3.53 10.35
CA ASP A 29 -16.20 4.50 9.50
C ASP A 29 -17.44 5.14 10.14
N THR A 30 -18.15 4.38 10.98
CA THR A 30 -19.27 4.86 11.81
C THR A 30 -18.84 5.83 12.92
N ARG A 31 -17.55 5.82 13.30
CA ARG A 31 -16.98 6.64 14.39
C ARG A 31 -16.19 7.83 13.85
N ARG A 32 -15.61 7.68 12.66
CA ARG A 32 -14.71 8.65 12.03
C ARG A 32 -15.14 8.81 10.57
N ILE A 33 -15.95 9.83 10.30
CA ILE A 33 -16.61 10.03 9.00
C ILE A 33 -15.67 10.05 7.78
N PHE A 34 -14.41 10.50 7.95
CA PHE A 34 -13.44 10.50 6.86
C PHE A 34 -13.05 9.07 6.41
N LEU A 35 -13.21 8.06 7.27
CA LEU A 35 -12.96 6.66 6.92
C LEU A 35 -14.06 6.09 6.02
N ALA A 36 -15.27 6.65 6.02
CA ALA A 36 -16.34 6.26 5.09
C ALA A 36 -15.98 6.59 3.62
N ALA A 37 -15.10 7.58 3.40
CA ALA A 37 -14.58 7.95 2.10
C ALA A 37 -13.17 7.38 1.82
N ALA A 38 -12.68 6.45 2.66
CA ALA A 38 -11.37 5.86 2.48
C ALA A 38 -11.31 5.01 1.20
N ALA A 39 -10.16 5.06 0.52
CA ALA A 39 -9.90 4.17 -0.60
C ALA A 39 -9.88 2.71 -0.14
N THR A 40 -10.37 1.81 -1.00
CA THR A 40 -10.35 0.37 -0.73
C THR A 40 -8.91 -0.14 -0.65
N PHE A 41 -8.55 -0.76 0.48
CA PHE A 41 -7.27 -1.47 0.61
C PHE A 41 -7.28 -2.72 -0.30
N ALA A 42 -6.15 -3.00 -0.94
CA ALA A 42 -6.04 -3.97 -2.03
C ALA A 42 -4.58 -4.43 -2.14
N PRO A 43 -4.28 -5.55 -2.84
CA PRO A 43 -2.91 -6.11 -2.89
C PRO A 43 -1.81 -5.13 -3.31
N ARG A 44 -2.10 -4.18 -4.22
CA ARG A 44 -1.12 -3.14 -4.60
C ARG A 44 -0.65 -2.30 -3.41
N HIS A 45 -1.51 -2.07 -2.42
CA HIS A 45 -1.23 -1.22 -1.26
C HIS A 45 -0.30 -1.88 -0.23
N HIS A 46 0.17 -3.12 -0.49
CA HIS A 46 1.21 -3.76 0.33
C HIS A 46 2.58 -3.10 0.10
N LEU A 47 2.80 -2.54 -1.08
CA LEU A 47 4.02 -1.82 -1.43
C LEU A 47 3.67 -0.36 -1.74
N TYR A 48 4.50 0.57 -1.27
CA TYR A 48 4.39 1.95 -1.73
C TYR A 48 4.78 2.03 -3.22
N PRO A 49 4.13 2.88 -4.02
CA PRO A 49 4.55 3.08 -5.41
C PRO A 49 5.96 3.65 -5.45
N ILE A 50 6.76 3.18 -6.40
CA ILE A 50 8.04 3.83 -6.71
C ILE A 50 7.71 5.20 -7.30
N PRO A 51 8.31 6.30 -6.81
CA PRO A 51 8.05 7.61 -7.37
C PRO A 51 8.37 7.65 -8.86
N SER A 52 7.44 8.13 -9.69
CA SER A 52 7.59 8.08 -11.17
C SER A 52 8.88 8.74 -11.64
N ILE A 53 9.29 9.84 -11.01
CA ILE A 53 10.55 10.53 -11.31
C ILE A 53 11.77 9.63 -11.11
N GLN A 54 11.76 8.71 -10.13
CA GLN A 54 12.88 7.79 -9.91
C GLN A 54 12.94 6.74 -11.03
N ILE A 55 11.79 6.27 -11.50
CA ILE A 55 11.71 5.36 -12.66
C ILE A 55 12.24 6.06 -13.92
N GLU A 56 11.83 7.31 -14.15
CA GLU A 56 12.26 8.12 -15.30
C GLU A 56 13.77 8.41 -15.30
N LEU A 57 14.34 8.67 -14.12
CA LEU A 57 15.77 8.95 -13.95
C LEU A 57 16.64 7.69 -13.93
N SER A 58 16.06 6.50 -13.74
CA SER A 58 16.81 5.23 -13.69
C SER A 58 17.28 4.70 -15.05
N LYS A 59 17.38 5.54 -16.08
CA LYS A 59 17.64 5.10 -17.45
C LYS A 59 19.07 4.60 -17.64
N VAL A 60 19.19 3.45 -18.30
CA VAL A 60 20.42 2.96 -18.92
C VAL A 60 20.18 2.92 -20.42
N GLY A 61 20.75 3.90 -21.13
CA GLY A 61 20.37 4.18 -22.53
C GLY A 61 18.92 4.68 -22.61
N THR A 62 18.08 4.00 -23.40
CA THR A 62 16.66 4.38 -23.59
C THR A 62 15.69 3.64 -22.67
N GLN A 63 16.17 2.68 -21.88
CA GLN A 63 15.33 1.83 -21.03
C GLN A 63 15.46 2.25 -19.55
N SER A 64 14.35 2.34 -18.84
CA SER A 64 14.34 2.51 -17.38
C SER A 64 14.80 1.21 -16.72
N ALA A 65 15.77 1.30 -15.81
CA ALA A 65 16.26 0.16 -15.05
C ALA A 65 15.33 -0.21 -13.89
N LEU A 66 14.60 0.76 -13.32
CA LEU A 66 13.56 0.51 -12.33
C LEU A 66 12.23 0.20 -13.01
N GLN A 67 11.50 -0.77 -12.47
CA GLN A 67 10.13 -1.10 -12.85
C GLN A 67 9.21 -0.86 -11.68
N GLN A 68 7.99 -0.40 -11.97
CA GLN A 68 6.98 -0.15 -10.93
C GLN A 68 6.57 -1.44 -10.21
N ASN A 69 6.19 -1.31 -8.95
CA ASN A 69 5.58 -2.38 -8.16
C ASN A 69 4.26 -2.83 -8.80
N THR A 70 3.98 -4.13 -8.75
CA THR A 70 2.77 -4.71 -9.36
C THR A 70 1.49 -3.99 -8.91
N GLY A 71 0.72 -3.49 -9.89
CA GLY A 71 -0.58 -2.84 -9.67
C GLY A 71 -0.54 -1.32 -9.41
N TRP A 72 0.65 -0.71 -9.45
CA TRP A 72 0.85 0.75 -9.43
C TRP A 72 1.22 1.31 -10.80
#